data_AF-A0A498A1N9-F1
#
_entry.id   AF-A0A498A1N9-F1
#
_cell.length_a   1.000
_cell.length_b   1.000
_cell.length_c   1.000
_cell.angle_alpha   90.00
_cell.angle_beta   90.00
_cell.angle_gamma   90.00
#
_symmetry.space_group_name_H-M   'P 1'
#
loop_
_entity.id
_entity.type
_entity.pdbx_description
1 polymer ?
#
loop_
_entity_poly.entity_id
_entity_poly.type
_entity_poly.pdbx_seq_one_letter_code
_entity_poly.pdbx_strand_id
1 'polypeptide(L)'
;MTRAPQNLLAVRRLLLDHLNIDPDAVRGQDLEPAEVGIVGDPAHRGGYHCGSDRVVTRDYSVVESPRDSAGLTLDAAALDVGLFEVRAGGRTHNLRTFSTWCVAQCVAGTPDSRDIREIIYSPDGKVVRRWDRLRKRTSGDSSHLWHTHFSFFRDSIKANRDQTPLFRRYLTSIGLTVAGGGSGLTTLGDDMIGLKYGDSGEHVKALQYTLEAAGYDVGAVDGGYGAKTAAAVKAACGGPDGRYFGGIHYSRLLVKVAQAHGGQETPNPASGVTMPQVLGELARRLAP
;
A
#
# COMPACT_ATOMS: atom_id res chain seq x y z
N MET A 1 5.25 -24.34 -9.82
CA MET A 1 6.00 -23.18 -10.33
C MET A 1 6.04 -22.14 -9.23
N THR A 2 7.16 -21.44 -9.06
CA THR A 2 7.29 -20.35 -8.08
C THR A 2 6.16 -19.32 -8.23
N ARG A 3 5.65 -18.78 -7.12
CA ARG A 3 4.49 -17.88 -7.08
C ARG A 3 4.78 -16.56 -6.36
N ALA A 4 4.03 -15.53 -6.69
CA ALA A 4 3.97 -14.30 -5.91
C ALA A 4 3.02 -14.49 -4.71
N PRO A 5 3.48 -14.38 -3.46
CA PRO A 5 2.62 -14.53 -2.30
C PRO A 5 1.74 -13.29 -2.07
N GLN A 6 0.58 -13.48 -1.43
CA GLN A 6 -0.41 -12.42 -1.22
C GLN A 6 0.13 -11.21 -0.45
N ASN A 7 0.98 -11.44 0.56
CA ASN A 7 1.58 -10.36 1.34
C ASN A 7 2.56 -9.49 0.55
N LEU A 8 3.29 -10.03 -0.44
CA LEU A 8 4.12 -9.22 -1.34
C LEU A 8 3.30 -8.58 -2.46
N LEU A 9 2.22 -9.22 -2.91
CA LEU A 9 1.25 -8.58 -3.81
C LEU A 9 0.60 -7.36 -3.14
N ALA A 10 0.35 -7.41 -1.83
CA ALA A 10 -0.14 -6.26 -1.07
C ALA A 10 0.87 -5.10 -1.03
N VAL A 11 2.17 -5.40 -0.82
CA VAL A 11 3.23 -4.37 -0.92
C VAL A 11 3.30 -3.77 -2.32
N ARG A 12 3.29 -4.62 -3.35
CA ARG A 12 3.30 -4.19 -4.74
C ARG A 12 2.12 -3.28 -5.04
N ARG A 13 0.91 -3.65 -4.61
CA ARG A 13 -0.29 -2.85 -4.80
C ARG A 13 -0.18 -1.49 -4.11
N LEU A 14 0.25 -1.49 -2.84
CA LEU A 14 0.45 -0.26 -2.07
C LEU A 14 1.44 0.71 -2.76
N LEU A 15 2.57 0.21 -3.26
CA LEU A 15 3.54 1.07 -3.94
C LEU A 15 2.98 1.62 -5.24
N LEU A 16 2.34 0.79 -6.07
CA LEU A 16 1.74 1.23 -7.33
C LEU A 16 0.63 2.25 -7.11
N ASP A 17 -0.23 2.07 -6.10
CA ASP A 17 -1.35 2.99 -5.82
C ASP A 17 -0.90 4.42 -5.46
N HIS A 18 0.34 4.61 -5.02
CA HIS A 18 0.85 5.91 -4.59
C HIS A 18 2.04 6.43 -5.40
N LEU A 19 2.76 5.57 -6.14
CA LEU A 19 3.96 5.93 -6.88
C LEU A 19 3.81 5.78 -8.40
N ASN A 20 2.72 5.17 -8.88
CA ASN A 20 2.30 5.28 -10.27
C ASN A 20 1.34 6.46 -10.39
N ILE A 21 1.83 7.63 -10.84
CA ILE A 21 1.07 8.88 -10.83
C ILE A 21 0.20 9.05 -12.09
N ASP A 22 0.48 8.31 -13.16
CA ASP A 22 -0.22 8.25 -14.44
C ASP A 22 -0.32 6.79 -14.92
N PRO A 23 -1.26 5.99 -14.37
CA PRO A 23 -1.36 4.56 -14.68
C PRO A 23 -1.75 4.24 -16.13
N ASP A 24 -2.13 5.27 -16.90
CA ASP A 24 -2.54 5.15 -18.30
C ASP A 24 -1.39 5.45 -19.29
N ALA A 25 -0.21 5.88 -18.80
CA ALA A 25 0.93 6.19 -19.65
C ALA A 25 2.29 5.84 -19.00
N VAL A 26 3.12 5.10 -19.74
CA VAL A 26 4.48 4.75 -19.28
C VAL A 26 5.37 6.00 -19.23
N ARG A 27 5.82 6.37 -18.02
CA ARG A 27 6.71 7.52 -17.80
C ARG A 27 7.89 7.17 -16.91
N GLY A 28 9.06 7.74 -17.20
CA GLY A 28 10.26 7.53 -16.37
C GLY A 28 10.16 8.12 -14.94
N GLN A 29 9.12 8.93 -14.68
CA GLN A 29 8.81 9.48 -13.36
C GLN A 29 7.87 8.59 -12.55
N ASP A 30 7.35 7.50 -13.12
CA ASP A 30 6.28 6.70 -12.54
C ASP A 30 6.79 5.31 -12.20
N LEU A 31 6.30 4.73 -11.11
CA LEU A 31 6.60 3.33 -10.79
C LEU A 31 5.65 2.41 -11.56
N GLU A 32 6.12 1.77 -12.62
CA GLU A 32 5.28 0.94 -13.46
C GLU A 32 5.06 -0.46 -12.89
N PRO A 33 3.94 -1.15 -13.23
CA PRO A 33 3.74 -2.54 -12.83
C PRO A 33 4.89 -3.47 -13.25
N ALA A 34 5.53 -3.23 -14.39
CA ALA A 34 6.67 -4.04 -14.84
C ALA A 34 7.91 -3.85 -13.94
N GLU A 35 7.98 -2.75 -13.20
CA GLU A 35 9.13 -2.33 -12.40
C GLU A 35 9.02 -2.75 -10.92
N VAL A 36 7.94 -3.45 -10.54
CA VAL A 36 7.73 -3.94 -9.17
C VAL A 36 7.79 -5.48 -9.09
N GLY A 37 8.90 -6.09 -9.48
CA GLY A 37 9.03 -7.55 -9.66
C GLY A 37 8.97 -8.36 -8.36
N ILE A 38 8.29 -9.51 -8.35
CA ILE A 38 8.28 -10.45 -7.19
C ILE A 38 8.86 -11.81 -7.57
N VAL A 39 8.44 -12.35 -8.71
CA VAL A 39 8.85 -13.66 -9.20
C VAL A 39 9.86 -13.46 -10.31
N GLY A 40 11.03 -14.07 -10.18
CA GLY A 40 12.05 -14.04 -11.24
C GLY A 40 11.55 -14.76 -12.49
N ASP A 41 12.13 -14.41 -13.65
CA ASP A 41 11.77 -15.02 -14.94
C ASP A 41 11.90 -16.56 -14.91
N PRO A 42 11.27 -17.29 -15.85
CA PRO A 42 11.26 -18.76 -15.82
C PRO A 42 12.64 -19.43 -15.82
N ALA A 43 13.68 -18.78 -16.35
CA ALA A 43 15.07 -19.27 -16.35
C ALA A 43 15.82 -18.90 -15.06
N HIS A 44 15.36 -17.90 -14.31
CA HIS A 44 15.96 -17.50 -13.04
C HIS A 44 16.07 -18.67 -12.07
N ARG A 45 17.26 -18.87 -11.50
CA ARG A 45 17.56 -19.92 -10.51
C ARG A 45 18.27 -19.32 -9.32
N GLY A 46 17.82 -19.76 -8.15
CA GLY A 46 18.32 -19.35 -6.87
C GLY A 46 17.89 -17.98 -6.38
N GLY A 47 18.23 -17.67 -5.13
CA GLY A 47 17.89 -16.42 -4.48
C GLY A 47 16.41 -16.28 -4.09
N TYR A 48 16.05 -15.10 -3.60
CA TYR A 48 14.74 -14.83 -2.99
C TYR A 48 13.59 -14.72 -4.01
N HIS A 49 13.88 -14.48 -5.29
CA HIS A 49 12.88 -14.55 -6.38
C HIS A 49 12.42 -15.97 -6.71
N CYS A 50 13.12 -16.98 -6.18
CA CYS A 50 12.81 -18.39 -6.39
C CYS A 50 12.10 -18.99 -5.17
N GLY A 51 11.04 -19.75 -5.45
CA GLY A 51 10.44 -20.71 -4.53
C GLY A 51 11.21 -22.03 -4.54
N SER A 52 10.72 -22.99 -3.77
CA SER A 52 11.34 -24.31 -3.54
C SER A 52 11.64 -25.10 -4.81
N ASP A 53 10.95 -24.79 -5.91
CA ASP A 53 11.14 -25.43 -7.21
C ASP A 53 12.31 -24.87 -8.03
N ARG A 54 12.85 -23.69 -7.65
CA ARG A 54 13.90 -22.99 -8.41
C ARG A 54 15.13 -22.58 -7.60
N VAL A 55 15.11 -22.76 -6.28
CA VAL A 55 16.31 -22.61 -5.44
C VAL A 55 17.34 -23.69 -5.79
N VAL A 56 18.62 -23.38 -5.63
CA VAL A 56 19.72 -24.30 -5.98
C VAL A 56 20.30 -25.01 -4.74
N THR A 57 21.13 -26.04 -4.96
CA THR A 57 21.84 -26.70 -3.86
C THR A 57 22.70 -25.69 -3.10
N ARG A 58 22.53 -25.64 -1.77
CA ARG A 58 23.20 -24.68 -0.87
C ARG A 58 22.89 -23.21 -1.19
N ASP A 59 21.71 -22.94 -1.73
CA ASP A 59 21.25 -21.57 -1.98
C ASP A 59 21.34 -20.71 -0.72
N TYR A 60 22.00 -19.56 -0.83
CA TYR A 60 22.21 -18.66 0.29
C TYR A 60 20.89 -18.14 0.88
N SER A 61 19.86 -17.99 0.03
CA SER A 61 18.51 -17.59 0.43
C SER A 61 17.75 -18.67 1.19
N VAL A 62 18.37 -19.83 1.43
CA VAL A 62 17.81 -20.95 2.19
C VAL A 62 18.72 -21.34 3.35
N VAL A 63 20.03 -21.48 3.12
CA VAL A 63 20.93 -22.13 4.10
C VAL A 63 21.58 -21.16 5.08
N GLU A 64 21.54 -19.86 4.84
CA GLU A 64 22.23 -18.89 5.70
C GLU A 64 21.46 -18.54 6.98
N SER A 65 20.16 -18.89 7.06
CA SER A 65 19.28 -18.58 8.20
C SER A 65 18.25 -19.70 8.44
N PRO A 66 18.02 -20.09 9.71
CA PRO A 66 16.90 -20.98 10.06
C PRO A 66 15.52 -20.41 9.67
N ARG A 67 15.36 -19.08 9.67
CA ARG A 67 14.12 -18.42 9.21
C ARG A 67 13.86 -18.67 7.73
N ASP A 68 14.92 -18.78 6.95
CA ASP A 68 14.82 -19.03 5.52
C ASP A 68 14.61 -20.51 5.21
N SER A 69 15.37 -21.40 5.85
CA SER A 69 15.21 -22.85 5.64
C SER A 69 13.85 -23.37 6.12
N ALA A 70 13.36 -22.92 7.29
CA ALA A 70 12.06 -23.34 7.83
C ALA A 70 10.87 -22.71 7.07
N GLY A 71 11.12 -21.58 6.42
CA GLY A 71 10.15 -20.80 5.65
C GLY A 71 10.01 -21.19 4.19
N LEU A 72 10.86 -22.09 3.67
CA LEU A 72 10.87 -22.40 2.24
C LEU A 72 9.55 -23.02 1.76
N THR A 73 8.90 -22.35 0.81
CA THR A 73 7.70 -22.80 0.09
C THR A 73 7.88 -22.55 -1.42
N LEU A 74 6.84 -22.79 -2.22
CA LEU A 74 6.81 -22.35 -3.63
C LEU A 74 6.77 -20.82 -3.81
N ASP A 75 6.68 -20.04 -2.74
CA ASP A 75 6.53 -18.60 -2.86
C ASP A 75 7.90 -17.91 -2.96
N ALA A 76 7.98 -16.91 -3.84
CA ALA A 76 9.09 -15.97 -3.83
C ALA A 76 9.03 -15.12 -2.55
N ALA A 77 10.19 -14.69 -2.09
CA ALA A 77 10.38 -13.86 -0.91
C ALA A 77 11.21 -12.61 -1.25
N ALA A 78 11.08 -12.11 -2.48
CA ALA A 78 11.76 -10.92 -2.97
C ALA A 78 10.78 -9.92 -3.58
N LEU A 79 11.18 -8.65 -3.56
CA LEU A 79 10.51 -7.54 -4.24
C LEU A 79 11.58 -6.63 -4.86
N ASP A 80 11.57 -6.50 -6.17
CA ASP A 80 12.29 -5.44 -6.88
C ASP A 80 11.41 -4.20 -6.98
N VAL A 81 12.01 -3.03 -6.83
CA VAL A 81 11.38 -1.73 -7.06
C VAL A 81 12.27 -0.93 -8.00
N GLY A 82 11.74 -0.59 -9.18
CA GLY A 82 12.43 0.18 -10.21
C GLY A 82 12.44 1.68 -9.95
N LEU A 83 12.73 2.43 -11.00
CA LEU A 83 12.81 3.89 -10.93
C LEU A 83 11.42 4.48 -10.73
N PHE A 84 11.40 5.63 -10.06
CA PHE A 84 10.23 6.51 -9.96
C PHE A 84 10.72 7.89 -9.52
N GLU A 85 9.90 8.92 -9.71
CA GLU A 85 10.12 10.27 -9.23
C GLU A 85 8.79 10.92 -8.84
N VAL A 86 8.62 11.23 -7.55
CA VAL A 86 7.42 11.88 -7.02
C VAL A 86 7.77 13.14 -6.24
N ARG A 87 7.01 14.21 -6.44
CA ARG A 87 7.15 15.45 -5.68
C ARG A 87 6.14 15.49 -4.54
N ALA A 88 6.62 15.40 -3.31
CA ALA A 88 5.78 15.37 -2.11
C ALA A 88 6.47 16.06 -0.92
N GLY A 89 5.70 16.79 -0.09
CA GLY A 89 6.24 17.52 1.05
C GLY A 89 7.34 18.53 0.68
N GLY A 90 7.20 19.19 -0.47
CA GLY A 90 8.14 20.18 -0.99
C GLY A 90 9.47 19.62 -1.53
N ARG A 91 9.64 18.29 -1.57
CA ARG A 91 10.87 17.61 -2.02
C ARG A 91 10.56 16.60 -3.12
N THR A 92 11.58 16.26 -3.90
CA THR A 92 11.53 15.17 -4.87
C THR A 92 12.02 13.89 -4.19
N HIS A 93 11.25 12.81 -4.33
CA HIS A 93 11.56 11.48 -3.84
C HIS A 93 11.64 10.52 -5.01
N ASN A 94 12.61 9.62 -4.97
CA ASN A 94 12.87 8.67 -6.05
C ASN A 94 13.39 7.36 -5.48
N LEU A 95 13.77 6.42 -6.34
CA LEU A 95 14.33 5.12 -5.95
C LEU A 95 15.49 5.25 -4.93
N ARG A 96 16.34 6.27 -5.05
CA ARG A 96 17.52 6.47 -4.18
C ARG A 96 17.11 6.93 -2.79
N THR A 97 16.24 7.94 -2.71
CA THR A 97 15.76 8.45 -1.42
C THR A 97 14.92 7.39 -0.70
N PHE A 98 14.11 6.64 -1.44
CA PHE A 98 13.32 5.52 -0.95
C PHE A 98 14.17 4.39 -0.35
N SER A 99 15.08 3.84 -1.14
CA SER A 99 15.91 2.72 -0.70
C SER A 99 16.81 3.11 0.47
N THR A 100 17.39 4.32 0.43
CA THR A 100 18.20 4.85 1.53
C THR A 100 17.37 5.03 2.81
N TRP A 101 16.13 5.52 2.70
CA TRP A 101 15.23 5.65 3.85
C TRP A 101 14.88 4.27 4.45
N CYS A 102 14.53 3.29 3.61
CA CYS A 102 14.20 1.93 4.05
C CYS A 102 15.40 1.24 4.74
N VAL A 103 16.61 1.40 4.18
CA VAL A 103 17.84 0.90 4.80
C VAL A 103 18.09 1.57 6.15
N ALA A 104 17.84 2.87 6.28
CA ALA A 104 17.98 3.56 7.57
C ALA A 104 17.03 2.97 8.64
N GLN A 105 15.79 2.62 8.29
CA GLN A 105 14.85 1.96 9.21
C GLN A 105 15.33 0.56 9.61
N CYS A 106 15.88 -0.18 8.64
CA CYS A 106 16.47 -1.50 8.86
C CYS A 106 17.68 -1.45 9.81
N VAL A 107 18.56 -0.47 9.64
CA VAL A 107 19.70 -0.19 10.53
C VAL A 107 19.22 0.20 11.93
N ALA A 108 18.19 1.03 12.03
CA ALA A 108 17.58 1.42 13.31
C ALA A 108 16.81 0.28 14.00
N GLY A 109 16.58 -0.84 13.31
CA GLY A 109 15.91 -2.01 13.88
C GLY A 109 14.43 -1.79 14.18
N THR A 110 13.75 -0.94 13.40
CA THR A 110 12.34 -0.62 13.63
C THR A 110 11.46 -1.87 13.54
N PRO A 111 10.36 -1.97 14.31
CA PRO A 111 9.55 -3.18 14.38
C PRO A 111 9.05 -3.69 13.01
N ASP A 112 8.67 -2.78 12.13
CA ASP A 112 8.18 -3.01 10.77
C ASP A 112 9.28 -3.42 9.77
N SER A 113 10.56 -3.40 10.15
CA SER A 113 11.69 -3.83 9.31
C SER A 113 12.21 -5.23 9.66
N ARG A 114 11.64 -5.89 10.68
CA ARG A 114 12.16 -7.15 11.25
C ARG A 114 12.09 -8.34 10.30
N ASP A 115 11.19 -8.28 9.33
CA ASP A 115 11.02 -9.32 8.32
C ASP A 115 11.90 -9.11 7.08
N ILE A 116 12.56 -7.94 6.95
CA ILE A 116 13.54 -7.70 5.90
C ILE A 116 14.84 -8.44 6.24
N ARG A 117 15.25 -9.31 5.31
CA ARG A 117 16.51 -10.04 5.33
C ARG A 117 17.64 -9.19 4.78
N GLU A 118 17.45 -8.62 3.60
CA GLU A 118 18.45 -7.78 2.94
C GLU A 118 17.80 -6.76 2.01
N ILE A 119 18.54 -5.67 1.77
CA ILE A 119 18.23 -4.67 0.76
C ILE A 119 19.51 -4.42 -0.05
N ILE A 120 19.45 -4.66 -1.35
CA ILE A 120 20.50 -4.29 -2.30
C ILE A 120 20.06 -3.02 -3.02
N TYR A 121 20.85 -1.96 -2.91
CA TYR A 121 20.46 -0.63 -3.36
C TYR A 121 21.65 0.18 -3.85
N SER A 122 21.34 1.29 -4.53
CA SER A 122 22.33 2.31 -4.86
C SER A 122 21.91 3.66 -4.27
N PRO A 123 22.70 4.25 -3.36
CA PRO A 123 22.37 5.55 -2.76
C PRO A 123 22.58 6.73 -3.71
N ASP A 124 23.46 6.59 -4.72
CA ASP A 124 23.91 7.66 -5.61
C ASP A 124 23.78 7.32 -7.10
N GLY A 125 23.26 6.13 -7.44
CA GLY A 125 23.18 5.62 -8.81
C GLY A 125 24.52 5.20 -9.40
N LYS A 126 25.60 5.16 -8.62
CA LYS A 126 26.96 4.82 -9.06
C LYS A 126 27.56 3.65 -8.31
N VAL A 127 27.23 3.51 -7.03
CA VAL A 127 27.74 2.45 -6.15
C VAL A 127 26.60 1.55 -5.73
N VAL A 128 26.80 0.23 -5.80
CA VAL A 128 25.87 -0.77 -5.26
C VAL A 128 26.30 -1.16 -3.86
N ARG A 129 25.34 -1.20 -2.94
CA ARG A 129 25.52 -1.59 -1.54
C ARG A 129 24.49 -2.66 -1.18
N ARG A 130 24.84 -3.49 -0.21
CA ARG A 130 23.88 -4.37 0.46
C ARG A 130 23.83 -4.07 1.94
N TRP A 131 22.62 -3.86 2.45
CA TRP A 131 22.33 -4.03 3.86
C TRP A 131 21.83 -5.45 4.07
N ASP A 132 22.46 -6.23 4.96
CA ASP A 132 22.07 -7.61 5.29
C ASP A 132 21.92 -7.74 6.80
N ARG A 133 20.74 -8.16 7.25
CA ARG A 133 20.44 -8.31 8.67
C ARG A 133 21.33 -9.36 9.34
N LEU A 134 21.75 -10.38 8.59
CA LEU A 134 22.64 -11.42 9.10
C LEU A 134 24.12 -11.01 9.07
N ARG A 135 24.45 -9.86 8.45
CA ARG A 135 25.81 -9.34 8.28
C ARG A 135 26.76 -10.33 7.60
N LYS A 136 26.23 -11.18 6.71
CA LYS A 136 27.01 -12.17 5.95
C LYS A 136 27.45 -11.62 4.59
N ARG A 137 26.72 -10.64 4.05
CA ARG A 137 26.92 -10.13 2.69
C ARG A 137 26.92 -8.60 2.67
N THR A 138 27.71 -8.02 1.76
CA THR A 138 27.93 -6.56 1.68
C THR A 138 27.83 -5.96 0.27
N SER A 139 27.79 -6.80 -0.78
CA SER A 139 27.80 -6.37 -2.19
C SER A 139 26.55 -6.80 -2.96
N GLY A 140 26.38 -6.24 -4.16
CA GLY A 140 25.41 -6.64 -5.18
C GLY A 140 26.02 -6.47 -6.57
N ASP A 141 25.29 -6.83 -7.62
CA ASP A 141 25.70 -6.60 -9.01
C ASP A 141 25.19 -5.25 -9.56
N SER A 142 25.67 -4.87 -10.75
CA SER A 142 25.40 -3.57 -11.37
C SER A 142 23.94 -3.34 -11.78
N SER A 143 23.09 -4.36 -11.84
CA SER A 143 21.67 -4.17 -12.17
C SER A 143 20.94 -3.35 -11.10
N HIS A 144 21.42 -3.41 -9.84
CA HIS A 144 20.93 -2.65 -8.70
C HIS A 144 21.29 -1.14 -8.74
N LEU A 145 21.98 -0.70 -9.80
CA LEU A 145 22.06 0.72 -10.12
C LEU A 145 20.71 1.25 -10.62
N TRP A 146 19.83 0.41 -11.14
CA TRP A 146 18.58 0.83 -11.78
C TRP A 146 17.31 0.34 -11.07
N HIS A 147 17.45 -0.57 -10.11
CA HIS A 147 16.37 -0.99 -9.21
C HIS A 147 16.93 -1.24 -7.79
N THR A 148 16.05 -1.32 -6.79
CA THR A 148 16.39 -1.79 -5.44
C THR A 148 15.74 -3.14 -5.22
N HIS A 149 16.51 -4.09 -4.69
CA HIS A 149 16.05 -5.44 -4.38
C HIS A 149 15.83 -5.59 -2.88
N PHE A 150 14.62 -5.95 -2.47
CA PHE A 150 14.28 -6.33 -1.10
C PHE A 150 14.15 -7.84 -1.02
N SER A 151 14.83 -8.45 -0.05
CA SER A 151 14.56 -9.83 0.35
C SER A 151 13.91 -9.85 1.73
N PHE A 152 12.90 -10.70 1.87
CA PHE A 152 12.19 -10.97 3.12
C PHE A 152 12.59 -12.34 3.64
N PHE A 153 12.64 -12.52 4.96
CA PHE A 153 12.82 -13.86 5.49
C PHE A 153 11.67 -14.76 5.07
N ARG A 154 11.98 -15.98 4.63
CA ARG A 154 10.94 -16.87 4.07
C ARG A 154 9.89 -17.26 5.10
N ASP A 155 10.22 -17.33 6.39
CA ASP A 155 9.26 -17.65 7.45
C ASP A 155 8.13 -16.62 7.58
N SER A 156 8.42 -15.33 7.39
CA SER A 156 7.39 -14.28 7.43
C SER A 156 6.48 -14.35 6.22
N ILE A 157 7.05 -14.70 5.07
CA ILE A 157 6.31 -14.94 3.83
C ILE A 157 5.37 -16.14 4.00
N LYS A 158 5.89 -17.29 4.44
CA LYS A 158 5.12 -18.50 4.72
C LYS A 158 4.02 -18.28 5.76
N ALA A 159 4.29 -17.48 6.78
CA ALA A 159 3.32 -17.13 7.82
C ALA A 159 2.29 -16.09 7.35
N ASN A 160 2.37 -15.62 6.11
CA ASN A 160 1.52 -14.58 5.54
C ASN A 160 1.47 -13.31 6.41
N ARG A 161 2.60 -12.94 7.05
CA ARG A 161 2.69 -11.70 7.81
C ARG A 161 2.56 -10.51 6.87
N ASP A 162 1.89 -9.45 7.33
CA ASP A 162 1.76 -8.20 6.60
C ASP A 162 3.14 -7.55 6.41
N GLN A 163 3.53 -7.37 5.14
CA GLN A 163 4.81 -6.77 4.75
C GLN A 163 4.68 -5.28 4.36
N THR A 164 3.47 -4.72 4.37
CA THR A 164 3.20 -3.32 4.03
C THR A 164 3.67 -2.25 5.03
N PRO A 165 3.83 -2.49 6.35
CA PRO A 165 4.00 -1.42 7.33
C PRO A 165 5.19 -0.48 7.08
N LEU A 166 6.36 -1.01 6.68
CA LEU A 166 7.54 -0.19 6.38
C LEU A 166 7.27 0.76 5.21
N PHE A 167 6.66 0.26 4.14
CA PHE A 167 6.34 1.01 2.93
C PHE A 167 5.23 2.03 3.19
N ARG A 168 4.21 1.68 3.98
CA ARG A 168 3.17 2.63 4.42
C ARG A 168 3.81 3.78 5.20
N ARG A 169 4.73 3.48 6.11
CA ARG A 169 5.44 4.51 6.90
C ARG A 169 6.35 5.37 6.03
N TYR A 170 6.97 4.81 4.98
CA TYR A 170 7.69 5.60 3.98
C TYR A 170 6.76 6.61 3.30
N LEU A 171 5.65 6.15 2.73
CA LEU A 171 4.67 7.00 2.03
C LEU A 171 4.13 8.11 2.93
N THR A 172 3.89 7.79 4.20
CA THR A 172 3.52 8.77 5.23
C THR A 172 4.63 9.79 5.45
N SER A 173 5.88 9.33 5.60
CA SER A 173 7.02 10.20 5.89
C SER A 173 7.32 11.22 4.79
N ILE A 174 6.98 10.88 3.54
CA ILE A 174 7.14 11.78 2.39
C ILE A 174 5.90 12.64 2.12
N GLY A 175 4.81 12.41 2.87
CA GLY A 175 3.57 13.18 2.77
C GLY A 175 2.63 12.74 1.66
N LEU A 176 2.78 11.52 1.12
CA LEU A 176 1.81 10.93 0.20
C LEU A 176 0.62 10.29 0.91
N THR A 177 0.80 9.94 2.18
CA THR A 177 -0.28 9.45 3.06
C THR A 177 -0.22 10.13 4.43
N VAL A 178 -1.32 10.08 5.18
CA VAL A 178 -1.41 10.67 6.53
C VAL A 178 -0.93 9.66 7.59
N ALA A 179 -0.23 10.14 8.62
CA ALA A 179 0.29 9.29 9.70
C ALA A 179 -0.83 8.77 10.59
N GLY A 180 -1.12 7.47 10.53
CA GLY A 180 -2.09 6.82 11.41
C GLY A 180 -2.54 5.46 10.90
N GLY A 181 -1.69 4.44 11.06
CA GLY A 181 -2.06 3.04 10.90
C GLY A 181 -2.17 2.37 12.27
N GLY A 182 -3.39 2.27 12.79
CA GLY A 182 -3.72 1.58 14.04
C GLY A 182 -5.06 2.02 14.63
N SER A 183 -6.12 1.27 14.29
CA SER A 183 -7.48 1.33 14.83
C SER A 183 -8.39 2.49 14.36
N GLY A 184 -9.15 2.20 13.30
CA GLY A 184 -10.61 2.40 13.33
C GLY A 184 -11.22 3.67 12.74
N LEU A 185 -10.45 4.66 12.27
CA LEU A 185 -11.08 5.95 11.98
C LEU A 185 -10.58 6.76 10.78
N THR A 186 -9.36 6.52 10.30
CA THR A 186 -8.79 7.27 9.17
C THR A 186 -8.93 6.58 7.82
N THR A 187 -9.41 5.33 7.81
CA THR A 187 -9.56 4.50 6.60
C THR A 187 -10.97 4.48 6.02
N LEU A 188 -11.84 5.44 6.35
CA LEU A 188 -13.12 5.51 5.64
C LEU A 188 -12.86 5.91 4.17
N GLY A 189 -11.97 6.87 3.89
CA GLY A 189 -11.78 7.37 2.54
C GLY A 189 -11.11 6.41 1.55
N ASP A 190 -9.92 5.93 1.88
CA ASP A 190 -9.15 5.07 0.98
C ASP A 190 -9.71 3.63 0.91
N ASP A 191 -10.27 3.09 2.01
CA ASP A 191 -10.83 1.71 1.97
C ASP A 191 -12.26 1.66 1.42
N MET A 192 -12.96 2.80 1.30
CA MET A 192 -14.24 2.84 0.56
C MET A 192 -14.01 2.89 -0.95
N ILE A 193 -12.87 3.39 -1.41
CA ILE A 193 -12.57 3.50 -2.83
C ILE A 193 -12.36 2.11 -3.42
N GLY A 194 -13.17 1.78 -4.42
CA GLY A 194 -13.13 0.49 -5.11
C GLY A 194 -14.24 -0.47 -4.71
N LEU A 195 -15.06 -0.14 -3.71
CA LEU A 195 -16.21 -0.95 -3.31
C LEU A 195 -17.23 -1.08 -4.45
N LYS A 196 -17.80 -2.27 -4.62
CA LYS A 196 -18.80 -2.55 -5.65
C LYS A 196 -19.95 -3.40 -5.12
N TYR A 197 -21.04 -3.40 -5.88
CA TYR A 197 -22.21 -4.22 -5.61
C TYR A 197 -21.82 -5.69 -5.39
N GLY A 198 -22.31 -6.27 -4.30
CA GLY A 198 -22.01 -7.64 -3.88
C GLY A 198 -20.82 -7.76 -2.92
N ASP A 199 -20.01 -6.70 -2.75
CA ASP A 199 -19.00 -6.68 -1.70
C ASP A 199 -19.65 -6.71 -0.32
N SER A 200 -18.93 -7.21 0.68
CA SER A 200 -19.38 -7.20 2.07
C SER A 200 -18.22 -7.02 3.05
N GLY A 201 -18.53 -6.52 4.25
CA GLY A 201 -17.57 -6.35 5.34
C GLY A 201 -17.57 -4.93 5.93
N GLU A 202 -16.60 -4.68 6.80
CA GLU A 202 -16.54 -3.43 7.59
C GLU A 202 -16.35 -2.17 6.73
N HIS A 203 -15.69 -2.28 5.58
CA HIS A 203 -15.54 -1.16 4.64
C HIS A 203 -16.88 -0.78 3.99
N VAL A 204 -17.79 -1.74 3.79
CA VAL A 204 -19.14 -1.47 3.30
C VAL A 204 -20.00 -0.83 4.40
N LYS A 205 -19.86 -1.26 5.66
CA LYS A 205 -20.53 -0.59 6.80
C LYS A 205 -20.10 0.86 6.93
N ALA A 206 -18.81 1.12 6.79
CA ALA A 206 -18.24 2.46 6.73
C ALA A 206 -18.92 3.35 5.67
N LEU A 207 -19.08 2.84 4.45
CA LEU A 207 -19.81 3.51 3.38
C LEU A 207 -21.28 3.75 3.75
N GLN A 208 -21.96 2.72 4.27
CA GLN A 208 -23.36 2.80 4.67
C GLN A 208 -23.59 3.87 5.76
N TYR A 209 -22.77 3.90 6.81
CA TYR A 209 -22.82 4.93 7.86
C TYR A 209 -22.57 6.34 7.31
N THR A 210 -21.62 6.49 6.38
CA THR A 210 -21.31 7.80 5.79
C THR A 210 -22.45 8.31 4.91
N LEU A 211 -23.12 7.42 4.18
CA LEU A 211 -24.31 7.73 3.39
C LEU A 211 -25.50 8.12 4.28
N GLU A 212 -25.74 7.39 5.38
CA GLU A 212 -26.78 7.76 6.35
C GLU A 212 -26.52 9.13 6.96
N ALA A 213 -25.28 9.41 7.35
CA ALA A 213 -24.92 10.70 7.92
C ALA A 213 -25.08 11.85 6.91
N ALA A 214 -24.87 11.59 5.62
CA ALA A 214 -25.17 12.52 4.53
C ALA A 214 -26.68 12.64 4.23
N GLY A 215 -27.54 11.88 4.90
CA GLY A 215 -29.00 11.92 4.77
C GLY A 215 -29.59 10.96 3.73
N TYR A 216 -28.86 9.92 3.33
CA TYR A 216 -29.31 8.94 2.33
C TYR A 216 -29.65 7.59 2.97
N ASP A 217 -30.84 7.07 2.66
CA ASP A 217 -31.32 5.76 3.15
C ASP A 217 -30.55 4.59 2.53
N VAL A 218 -29.80 3.86 3.36
CA VAL A 218 -29.09 2.64 2.98
C VAL A 218 -29.78 1.35 3.43
N GLY A 219 -30.95 1.45 4.10
CA GLY A 219 -31.55 0.34 4.82
C GLY A 219 -30.80 0.04 6.13
N ALA A 220 -30.66 -1.24 6.47
CA ALA A 220 -29.85 -1.62 7.63
C ALA A 220 -28.35 -1.48 7.30
N VAL A 221 -27.56 -0.97 8.25
CA VAL A 221 -26.10 -0.98 8.17
C VAL A 221 -25.57 -2.39 8.48
N ASP A 222 -25.74 -3.28 7.51
CA ASP A 222 -25.44 -4.71 7.61
C ASP A 222 -24.05 -5.08 7.05
N GLY A 223 -23.39 -4.14 6.37
CA GLY A 223 -22.11 -4.37 5.70
C GLY A 223 -22.22 -5.13 4.39
N GLY A 224 -23.41 -5.23 3.78
CA GLY A 224 -23.61 -5.78 2.44
C GLY A 224 -23.88 -4.69 1.41
N TYR A 225 -23.11 -4.66 0.32
CA TYR A 225 -23.30 -3.68 -0.75
C TYR A 225 -24.40 -4.15 -1.70
N GLY A 226 -25.64 -4.08 -1.22
CA GLY A 226 -26.85 -4.48 -1.93
C GLY A 226 -27.54 -3.35 -2.70
N ALA A 227 -28.77 -3.62 -3.15
CA ALA A 227 -29.57 -2.69 -3.94
C ALA A 227 -29.84 -1.34 -3.23
N LYS A 228 -30.01 -1.37 -1.91
CA LYS A 228 -30.24 -0.17 -1.09
C LYS A 228 -28.99 0.71 -1.00
N THR A 229 -27.83 0.14 -0.69
CA THR A 229 -26.55 0.87 -0.70
C THR A 229 -26.23 1.44 -2.08
N ALA A 230 -26.47 0.69 -3.16
CA ALA A 230 -26.28 1.20 -4.53
C ALA A 230 -27.22 2.36 -4.87
N ALA A 231 -28.49 2.28 -4.47
CA ALA A 231 -29.44 3.37 -4.64
C ALA A 231 -29.00 4.64 -3.87
N ALA A 232 -28.50 4.48 -2.65
CA ALA A 232 -27.97 5.58 -1.84
C ALA A 232 -26.72 6.21 -2.46
N VAL A 233 -25.77 5.40 -2.94
CA VAL A 233 -24.58 5.90 -3.65
C VAL A 233 -24.99 6.67 -4.90
N LYS A 234 -25.91 6.15 -5.70
CA LYS A 234 -26.42 6.86 -6.88
C LYS A 234 -27.08 8.18 -6.50
N ALA A 235 -27.89 8.21 -5.44
CA ALA A 235 -28.57 9.42 -5.00
C ALA A 235 -27.58 10.48 -4.44
N ALA A 236 -26.56 10.05 -3.71
CA ALA A 236 -25.57 10.94 -3.11
C ALA A 236 -24.51 11.43 -4.10
N CYS A 237 -24.03 10.53 -4.94
CA CYS A 237 -22.82 10.71 -5.74
C CYS A 237 -23.08 10.75 -7.25
N GLY A 238 -24.28 10.43 -7.72
CA GLY A 238 -24.59 10.29 -9.16
C GLY A 238 -24.04 9.01 -9.78
N GLY A 239 -24.11 8.90 -11.11
CA GLY A 239 -23.70 7.72 -11.87
C GLY A 239 -24.89 6.90 -12.40
N PRO A 240 -24.65 5.94 -13.32
CA PRO A 240 -25.73 5.22 -14.01
C PRO A 240 -26.53 4.32 -13.07
N ASP A 241 -25.89 3.62 -12.13
CA ASP A 241 -26.52 2.61 -11.28
C ASP A 241 -26.04 2.58 -9.81
N GLY A 242 -25.01 3.35 -9.45
CA GLY A 242 -24.46 3.40 -8.09
C GLY A 242 -23.83 2.09 -7.62
N ARG A 243 -23.50 1.17 -8.55
CA ARG A 243 -22.96 -0.16 -8.21
C ARG A 243 -21.45 -0.17 -7.97
N TYR A 244 -20.79 0.97 -8.13
CA TYR A 244 -19.36 1.13 -7.91
C TYR A 244 -19.09 2.44 -7.16
N PHE A 245 -18.25 2.38 -6.14
CA PHE A 245 -17.85 3.52 -5.31
C PHE A 245 -16.35 3.78 -5.48
N GLY A 246 -15.99 4.50 -6.55
CA GLY A 246 -14.63 4.99 -6.78
C GLY A 246 -14.34 6.38 -6.18
N GLY A 247 -13.12 6.89 -6.41
CA GLY A 247 -12.65 8.16 -5.83
C GLY A 247 -13.55 9.39 -6.12
N ILE A 248 -14.15 9.49 -7.31
CA ILE A 248 -15.07 10.59 -7.62
C ILE A 248 -16.36 10.54 -6.78
N HIS A 249 -16.83 9.34 -6.43
CA HIS A 249 -18.01 9.15 -5.58
C HIS A 249 -17.67 9.54 -4.15
N TYR A 250 -16.48 9.16 -3.66
CA TYR A 250 -16.00 9.58 -2.34
C TYR A 250 -15.97 11.11 -2.19
N SER A 251 -15.37 11.82 -3.15
CA SER A 251 -15.35 13.30 -3.14
C SER A 251 -16.75 13.91 -3.13
N ARG A 252 -17.69 13.36 -3.88
CA ARG A 252 -19.08 13.84 -3.90
C ARG A 252 -19.81 13.55 -2.59
N LEU A 253 -19.60 12.37 -2.02
CA LEU A 253 -20.19 11.99 -0.74
C LEU A 253 -19.73 12.92 0.38
N LEU A 254 -18.44 13.26 0.43
CA LEU A 254 -17.93 14.21 1.43
C LEU A 254 -18.58 15.59 1.32
N VAL A 255 -18.84 16.08 0.10
CA VAL A 255 -19.58 17.32 -0.10
C VAL A 255 -21.00 17.20 0.46
N LYS A 256 -21.66 16.05 0.29
CA LYS A 256 -23.01 15.82 0.85
C LYS A 256 -23.03 15.76 2.37
N VAL A 257 -22.06 15.08 2.97
CA VAL A 257 -21.86 15.06 4.43
C VAL A 257 -21.68 16.49 4.97
N ALA A 258 -20.82 17.30 4.33
CA ALA A 258 -20.62 18.69 4.75
C ALA A 258 -21.88 19.54 4.59
N GLN A 259 -22.64 19.36 3.50
CA GLN A 259 -23.92 20.04 3.27
C GLN A 259 -24.97 19.66 4.33
N ALA A 260 -25.04 18.39 4.73
CA ALA A 260 -25.97 17.89 5.73
C ALA A 260 -25.68 18.42 7.15
N HIS A 261 -24.42 18.77 7.45
CA HIS A 261 -23.98 19.18 8.79
C HIS A 261 -23.63 20.68 8.95
N GLY A 262 -23.75 21.50 7.89
CA GLY A 262 -23.31 22.89 7.89
C GLY A 262 -24.22 23.87 7.14
N GLY A 263 -25.53 23.86 7.38
CA GLY A 263 -26.47 24.74 6.67
C GLY A 263 -26.21 26.25 6.83
N GLN A 264 -25.46 26.86 5.90
CA GLN A 264 -25.83 28.00 5.02
C GLN A 264 -24.57 28.58 4.34
N GLU A 265 -24.67 28.73 3.02
CA GLU A 265 -23.76 29.42 2.09
C GLU A 265 -22.34 28.87 1.87
N THR A 266 -21.92 28.95 0.60
CA THR A 266 -20.69 28.45 0.01
C THR A 266 -19.42 28.85 0.78
N PRO A 267 -18.41 27.97 0.97
CA PRO A 267 -17.23 28.35 1.75
C PRO A 267 -16.32 29.33 1.00
N ASN A 268 -16.35 30.56 1.48
CA ASN A 268 -15.21 31.48 1.51
C ASN A 268 -14.03 30.80 2.27
N PRO A 269 -12.79 30.80 1.76
CA PRO A 269 -11.64 30.05 2.32
C PRO A 269 -11.10 30.56 3.69
N ALA A 270 -11.87 31.27 4.50
CA ALA A 270 -11.39 31.94 5.72
C ALA A 270 -12.02 31.48 7.06
N SER A 271 -12.98 30.55 7.09
CA SER A 271 -13.76 30.25 8.31
C SER A 271 -13.37 28.99 9.10
N GLY A 272 -12.25 28.33 8.76
CA GLY A 272 -11.51 27.50 9.73
C GLY A 272 -12.16 26.20 10.23
N VAL A 273 -13.23 25.68 9.63
CA VAL A 273 -13.66 24.29 9.86
C VAL A 273 -13.18 23.41 8.71
N THR A 274 -12.21 22.55 9.00
CA THR A 274 -11.58 21.67 8.02
C THR A 274 -12.36 20.35 7.94
N MET A 275 -12.38 19.71 6.76
CA MET A 275 -12.98 18.37 6.58
C MET A 275 -12.53 17.33 7.64
N PRO A 276 -11.27 17.34 8.13
CA PRO A 276 -10.86 16.58 9.31
C PRO A 276 -11.70 16.77 10.57
N GLN A 277 -12.23 17.96 10.84
CA GLN A 277 -13.07 18.22 12.02
C GLN A 277 -14.49 17.67 11.86
N VAL A 278 -15.05 17.71 10.66
CA VAL A 278 -16.35 17.07 10.32
C VAL A 278 -16.22 15.55 10.44
N LEU A 279 -15.15 14.97 9.90
CA LEU A 279 -14.83 13.55 10.03
C LEU A 279 -14.58 13.15 11.49
N GLY A 280 -13.98 14.02 12.30
CA GLY A 280 -13.80 13.80 13.75
C GLY A 280 -15.09 13.87 14.58
N GLU A 281 -16.13 14.55 14.12
CA GLU A 281 -17.47 14.55 14.76
C GLU A 281 -18.27 13.30 14.39
N LEU A 282 -18.23 12.89 13.11
CA LEU A 282 -18.81 11.63 12.63
C LEU A 282 -18.17 10.43 13.34
N ALA A 283 -16.85 10.42 13.43
CA ALA A 283 -16.08 9.47 14.20
C ALA A 283 -16.58 9.27 15.64
N ARG A 284 -16.92 10.36 16.33
CA ARG A 284 -17.40 10.32 17.71
C ARG A 284 -18.81 9.75 17.84
N ARG A 285 -19.63 9.86 16.79
CA ARG A 285 -20.96 9.24 16.71
C ARG A 285 -20.92 7.78 16.30
N LEU A 286 -19.82 7.34 15.69
CA LEU A 286 -19.57 5.98 15.21
C LEU A 286 -18.76 5.12 16.20
N ALA A 287 -18.27 5.70 17.29
CA ALA A 287 -17.66 4.95 18.39
C ALA A 287 -18.76 4.28 19.25
N PRO A 288 -18.55 3.04 19.72
CA PRO A 288 -19.51 2.33 20.57
C PRO A 288 -19.74 3.02 21.93
#